data_AF-A0A935QDV2-F1
#
_entry.id   AF-A0A935QDV2-F1
#
_cell.length_a   1.000
_cell.length_b   1.000
_cell.length_c   1.000
_cell.angle_alpha   90.00
_cell.angle_beta   90.00
_cell.angle_gamma   90.00
#
_symmetry.space_group_name_H-M   'P 1'
#
loop_
_entity.id
_entity.type
_entity.pdbx_description
1 polymer ?
#
loop_
_entity_poly.entity_id
_entity_poly.type
_entity_poly.pdbx_seq_one_letter_code
_entity_poly.pdbx_strand_id
1 'polypeptide(L)'
;MRRSRSLARRWCAPLLLALVLACPAPRAAAALPGKAPVDSLHFLIESEGANAGWMSAVRVVHADGRVVYHGAGTIRGTTSLKWTLEMTPDLRSFVRATTWLKTPQQELEISSVHVPDGKPEVSATVNGTKMPVPAEKLPAQAVYLPQGAATALMALSDLLASQDAASYAATLAATNGMQKLDLAVRGLGVGTLAQKGAEVPVRSFELTVTHKDLKQPIVLKIHQHPDGSFFGVETPQGRILSTTGAAPSGAGAGAGSAEMTVAGDGVALAAVLTVPPPGKDPAVKAAGVVLVAGPAQNGRDAESAGFRFYEHLATELAAAGIATLRYEPRPPAGGALALEDMARDAAAAAAALGAAAGVDPAKILLLVQGEGGMLAGEAAALCAQAGRPVKGLILVGRPRARDAPGARPWPATRDRPCWRRACR
;
A
#
# COMPACT_ATOMS: atom_id res chain seq x y z
N MET A 1 -28.19 -21.43 -28.08
CA MET A 1 -28.45 -20.22 -27.25
C MET A 1 -28.72 -20.46 -25.75
N ARG A 2 -28.93 -21.69 -25.24
CA ARG A 2 -29.15 -21.95 -23.78
C ARG A 2 -27.87 -22.09 -22.92
N ARG A 3 -26.67 -22.26 -23.51
CA ARG A 3 -25.40 -22.46 -22.77
C ARG A 3 -24.66 -21.16 -22.35
N SER A 4 -24.94 -19.99 -22.95
CA SER A 4 -24.24 -18.75 -22.58
C SER A 4 -24.82 -18.04 -21.34
N ARG A 5 -26.10 -18.29 -21.01
CA ARG A 5 -26.75 -17.71 -19.81
C ARG A 5 -26.29 -18.35 -18.49
N SER A 6 -25.75 -19.58 -18.52
CA SER A 6 -25.27 -20.27 -17.30
C SER A 6 -23.85 -19.88 -16.89
N LEU A 7 -22.99 -19.43 -17.83
CA LEU A 7 -21.68 -18.87 -17.49
C LEU A 7 -21.82 -17.50 -16.83
N ALA A 8 -22.66 -16.60 -17.34
CA ALA A 8 -22.88 -15.28 -16.71
C ALA A 8 -23.37 -15.37 -15.25
N ARG A 9 -24.18 -16.37 -14.90
CA ARG A 9 -24.64 -16.60 -13.51
C ARG A 9 -23.59 -17.21 -12.57
N ARG A 10 -22.59 -17.93 -13.10
CA ARG A 10 -21.57 -18.60 -12.28
C ARG A 10 -20.40 -17.69 -11.90
N TRP A 11 -20.21 -16.59 -12.62
CA TRP A 11 -19.04 -15.70 -12.44
C TRP A 11 -19.34 -14.44 -11.62
N CYS A 12 -20.61 -14.01 -11.51
CA CYS A 12 -20.95 -12.70 -10.95
C CYS A 12 -21.19 -12.64 -9.43
N ALA A 13 -21.52 -13.75 -8.75
CA ALA A 13 -21.95 -13.69 -7.35
C ALA A 13 -20.89 -14.14 -6.30
N PRO A 14 -20.06 -15.18 -6.51
CA PRO A 14 -19.21 -15.68 -5.42
C PRO A 14 -17.75 -15.21 -5.48
N LEU A 15 -17.26 -14.66 -6.60
CA LEU A 15 -15.82 -14.53 -6.83
C LEU A 15 -15.17 -13.30 -6.16
N LEU A 16 -15.93 -12.25 -5.87
CA LEU A 16 -15.40 -10.99 -5.31
C LEU A 16 -15.65 -10.83 -3.81
N LEU A 17 -16.70 -11.45 -3.27
CA LEU A 17 -16.94 -11.51 -1.84
C LEU A 17 -16.06 -12.58 -1.13
N ALA A 18 -15.59 -13.58 -1.88
CA ALA A 18 -14.71 -14.63 -1.37
C ALA A 18 -13.30 -14.14 -0.98
N LEU A 19 -12.86 -12.97 -1.46
CA LEU A 19 -11.52 -12.45 -1.15
C LEU A 19 -11.35 -12.05 0.34
N VAL A 20 -12.42 -11.62 1.01
CA VAL A 20 -12.42 -11.35 2.45
C VAL A 20 -12.49 -12.65 3.28
N LEU A 21 -13.10 -13.71 2.73
CA LEU A 21 -13.35 -14.98 3.41
C LEU A 21 -12.29 -16.08 3.14
N ALA A 22 -11.44 -15.95 2.11
CA ALA A 22 -10.52 -17.00 1.67
C ALA A 22 -9.01 -16.73 1.92
N CYS A 23 -8.63 -15.58 2.51
CA CYS A 23 -7.23 -15.34 2.90
C CYS A 23 -6.95 -15.88 4.32
N PRO A 24 -5.89 -16.69 4.55
CA PRO A 24 -5.40 -16.99 5.90
C PRO A 24 -4.87 -15.72 6.61
N ALA A 25 -4.56 -15.81 7.91
CA ALA A 25 -4.43 -14.66 8.82
C ALA A 25 -3.20 -13.74 8.63
N PRO A 26 -3.32 -12.42 8.94
CA PRO A 26 -2.20 -11.50 9.13
C PRO A 26 -1.74 -11.27 10.59
N ARG A 27 -0.45 -10.93 10.78
CA ARG A 27 0.20 -10.59 12.07
C ARG A 27 1.03 -9.29 11.93
N ALA A 28 0.91 -8.39 12.91
CA ALA A 28 1.19 -6.96 12.73
C ALA A 28 2.65 -6.48 12.99
N ALA A 29 3.08 -5.39 12.31
CA ALA A 29 4.37 -4.68 12.50
C ALA A 29 4.19 -3.15 12.72
N ALA A 30 5.03 -2.52 13.57
CA ALA A 30 4.92 -1.22 14.29
C ALA A 30 4.96 0.10 13.45
N ALA A 31 4.66 1.27 14.06
CA ALA A 31 4.66 2.63 13.49
C ALA A 31 4.82 3.75 14.56
N LEU A 32 5.21 5.02 14.19
CA LEU A 32 4.78 6.41 14.65
C LEU A 32 5.77 7.57 14.21
N PRO A 33 5.51 8.93 14.31
CA PRO A 33 4.30 9.82 14.20
C PRO A 33 4.46 11.21 13.44
N GLY A 34 3.32 11.83 13.02
CA GLY A 34 3.04 13.30 12.82
C GLY A 34 3.13 13.90 11.38
N LYS A 35 2.21 14.69 10.76
CA LYS A 35 1.06 15.54 11.15
C LYS A 35 0.06 15.67 9.96
N ALA A 36 -1.25 15.80 10.25
CA ALA A 36 -2.45 15.96 9.39
C ALA A 36 -2.76 14.79 8.40
N PRO A 37 -3.86 14.03 8.62
CA PRO A 37 -4.12 12.80 7.87
C PRO A 37 -4.69 13.15 6.48
N VAL A 38 -3.92 12.89 5.43
CA VAL A 38 -4.53 12.40 4.20
C VAL A 38 -4.92 10.97 4.55
N ASP A 39 -6.21 10.69 4.73
CA ASP A 39 -6.71 9.37 5.12
C ASP A 39 -6.21 8.32 4.12
N SER A 40 -5.08 7.70 4.42
CA SER A 40 -4.48 6.63 3.64
C SER A 40 -4.69 5.33 4.40
N LEU A 41 -5.59 4.51 3.90
CA LEU A 41 -5.79 3.15 4.36
C LEU A 41 -4.68 2.27 3.79
N HIS A 42 -3.99 1.49 4.62
CA HIS A 42 -3.04 0.46 4.17
C HIS A 42 -3.27 -0.84 4.94
N PHE A 43 -3.41 -1.95 4.21
CA PHE A 43 -3.50 -3.30 4.75
C PHE A 43 -2.43 -4.19 4.16
N LEU A 44 -1.87 -5.06 4.99
CA LEU A 44 -1.08 -6.20 4.55
C LEU A 44 -2.01 -7.41 4.43
N ILE A 45 -1.88 -8.13 3.32
CA ILE A 45 -2.55 -9.41 3.09
C ILE A 45 -1.52 -10.47 3.45
N GLU A 46 -1.86 -11.38 4.35
CA GLU A 46 -0.99 -12.48 4.70
C GLU A 46 -1.67 -13.82 4.38
N SER A 47 -0.86 -14.85 4.21
CA SER A 47 -1.29 -16.22 3.98
C SER A 47 -0.28 -17.12 4.67
N GLU A 48 -0.73 -18.00 5.57
CA GLU A 48 0.11 -18.96 6.29
C GLU A 48 1.27 -18.30 7.07
N GLY A 49 1.07 -17.06 7.55
CA GLY A 49 2.09 -16.31 8.30
C GLY A 49 3.17 -15.66 7.45
N ALA A 50 3.02 -15.65 6.12
CA ALA A 50 3.88 -14.91 5.19
C ALA A 50 3.09 -13.77 4.51
N ASN A 51 3.77 -12.66 4.23
CA ASN A 51 3.21 -11.58 3.42
C ASN A 51 2.79 -12.13 2.06
N ALA A 52 1.49 -12.10 1.82
CA ALA A 52 0.80 -12.56 0.64
C ALA A 52 0.19 -11.40 -0.13
N GLY A 53 0.57 -10.16 0.14
CA GLY A 53 0.09 -8.99 -0.57
C GLY A 53 -0.07 -7.73 0.27
N TRP A 54 -0.53 -6.67 -0.37
CA TRP A 54 -0.90 -5.42 0.29
C TRP A 54 -2.01 -4.75 -0.51
N MET A 55 -2.76 -3.89 0.17
CA MET A 55 -3.74 -2.99 -0.44
C MET A 55 -3.65 -1.64 0.22
N SER A 56 -3.90 -0.58 -0.55
CA SER A 56 -4.03 0.77 -0.04
C SER A 56 -5.26 1.46 -0.62
N ALA A 57 -5.74 2.47 0.08
CA ALA A 57 -6.65 3.47 -0.45
C ALA A 57 -6.28 4.86 0.08
N VAL A 58 -6.44 5.89 -0.74
CA VAL A 58 -6.15 7.29 -0.39
C VAL A 58 -7.34 8.14 -0.75
N ARG A 59 -7.67 9.10 0.13
CA ARG A 59 -8.73 10.08 -0.06
C ARG A 59 -8.19 11.31 -0.76
N VAL A 60 -8.91 11.79 -1.75
CA VAL A 60 -8.67 13.08 -2.40
C VAL A 60 -9.98 13.85 -2.44
N VAL A 61 -9.96 15.10 -1.96
CA VAL A 61 -11.11 16.01 -2.08
C VAL A 61 -10.79 17.02 -3.17
N HIS A 62 -11.65 17.10 -4.18
CA HIS A 62 -11.52 18.05 -5.26
C HIS A 62 -12.11 19.41 -4.88
N ALA A 63 -11.70 20.46 -5.60
CA ALA A 63 -12.15 21.84 -5.35
C ALA A 63 -13.68 22.02 -5.48
N ASP A 64 -14.35 21.15 -6.22
CA ASP A 64 -15.81 21.12 -6.39
C ASP A 64 -16.55 20.30 -5.30
N GLY A 65 -15.82 19.85 -4.28
CA GLY A 65 -16.37 19.08 -3.16
C GLY A 65 -16.53 17.58 -3.42
N ARG A 66 -16.24 17.09 -4.64
CA ARG A 66 -16.24 15.64 -4.91
C ARG A 66 -15.11 14.95 -4.14
N VAL A 67 -15.39 13.74 -3.69
CA VAL A 67 -14.43 12.91 -2.96
C VAL A 67 -14.05 11.71 -3.83
N VAL A 68 -12.76 11.56 -4.11
CA VAL A 68 -12.22 10.45 -4.90
C VAL A 68 -11.31 9.60 -4.02
N TYR A 69 -11.57 8.30 -4.04
CA TYR A 69 -10.78 7.29 -3.37
C TYR A 69 -9.96 6.53 -4.41
N HIS A 70 -8.64 6.59 -4.29
CA HIS A 70 -7.74 5.81 -5.14
C HIS A 70 -7.18 4.64 -4.35
N GLY A 71 -7.31 3.43 -4.87
CA GLY A 71 -6.75 2.25 -4.26
C GLY A 71 -5.81 1.51 -5.19
N ALA A 72 -4.83 0.85 -4.60
CA ALA A 72 -3.93 -0.05 -5.30
C ALA A 72 -3.61 -1.25 -4.43
N GLY A 73 -3.15 -2.33 -5.03
CA GLY A 73 -2.72 -3.47 -4.24
C GLY A 73 -2.05 -4.55 -5.07
N THR A 74 -1.48 -5.50 -4.37
CA THR A 74 -0.94 -6.72 -4.95
C THR A 74 -1.33 -7.91 -4.08
N ILE A 75 -1.73 -9.02 -4.68
CA ILE A 75 -2.01 -10.28 -4.00
C ILE A 75 -1.04 -11.34 -4.55
N ARG A 76 -0.38 -12.02 -3.61
CA ARG A 76 0.62 -13.10 -3.80
C ARG A 76 1.72 -12.72 -4.80
N GLY A 77 2.02 -11.43 -4.92
CA GLY A 77 3.01 -10.87 -5.85
C GLY A 77 2.69 -11.06 -7.34
N THR A 78 1.55 -11.64 -7.69
CA THR A 78 1.20 -12.02 -9.07
C THR A 78 -0.09 -11.38 -9.55
N THR A 79 -0.93 -10.93 -8.61
CA THR A 79 -2.21 -10.31 -8.91
C THR A 79 -2.14 -8.83 -8.55
N SER A 80 -2.18 -7.94 -9.53
CA SER A 80 -2.19 -6.50 -9.33
C SER A 80 -3.61 -5.96 -9.35
N LEU A 81 -3.90 -5.02 -8.46
CA LEU A 81 -5.23 -4.42 -8.31
C LEU A 81 -5.12 -2.90 -8.31
N LYS A 82 -6.06 -2.24 -8.96
CA LYS A 82 -6.26 -0.79 -8.89
C LYS A 82 -7.76 -0.50 -8.79
N TRP A 83 -8.11 0.48 -7.99
CA TRP A 83 -9.47 0.95 -7.83
C TRP A 83 -9.52 2.46 -7.84
N THR A 84 -10.57 3.00 -8.42
CA THR A 84 -10.95 4.40 -8.26
C THR A 84 -12.42 4.43 -7.93
N LEU A 85 -12.80 5.10 -6.84
CA LEU A 85 -14.18 5.32 -6.45
C LEU A 85 -14.39 6.81 -6.27
N GLU A 86 -15.23 7.41 -7.10
CA GLU A 86 -15.64 8.79 -7.00
C GLU A 86 -17.02 8.84 -6.34
N MET A 87 -17.13 9.66 -5.31
CA MET A 87 -18.32 9.85 -4.50
C MET A 87 -18.84 11.28 -4.64
N THR A 88 -20.16 11.40 -4.50
CA THR A 88 -20.84 12.69 -4.26
C THR A 88 -20.36 13.34 -2.96
N PRO A 89 -20.45 14.68 -2.81
CA PRO A 89 -19.96 15.39 -1.62
C PRO A 89 -20.59 14.92 -0.30
N ASP A 90 -21.83 14.42 -0.32
CA ASP A 90 -22.54 13.90 0.86
C ASP A 90 -22.23 12.42 1.14
N LEU A 91 -21.41 11.78 0.30
CA LEU A 91 -21.01 10.37 0.36
C LEU A 91 -22.18 9.37 0.28
N ARG A 92 -23.38 9.79 -0.12
CA ARG A 92 -24.56 8.92 -0.20
C ARG A 92 -24.69 8.19 -1.53
N SER A 93 -23.96 8.65 -2.56
CA SER A 93 -23.92 8.04 -3.89
C SER A 93 -22.53 8.05 -4.50
N PHE A 94 -22.16 6.97 -5.17
CA PHE A 94 -21.02 6.99 -6.09
C PHE A 94 -21.38 7.69 -7.40
N VAL A 95 -20.40 8.30 -8.04
CA VAL A 95 -20.48 8.90 -9.39
C VAL A 95 -19.86 7.94 -10.40
N ARG A 96 -18.66 7.44 -10.09
CA ARG A 96 -17.90 6.53 -10.93
C ARG A 96 -17.11 5.56 -10.09
N ALA A 97 -17.09 4.30 -10.48
CA ALA A 97 -16.27 3.26 -9.87
C ALA A 97 -15.53 2.50 -10.96
N THR A 98 -14.21 2.47 -10.88
CA THR A 98 -13.35 1.68 -11.76
C THR A 98 -12.59 0.66 -10.94
N THR A 99 -12.63 -0.59 -11.38
CA THR A 99 -11.86 -1.69 -10.82
C THR A 99 -11.02 -2.30 -11.94
N TRP A 100 -9.72 -2.39 -11.70
CA TRP A 100 -8.79 -3.05 -12.59
C TRP A 100 -8.07 -4.14 -11.82
N LEU A 101 -8.07 -5.34 -12.38
CA LEU A 101 -7.49 -6.54 -11.81
C LEU A 101 -6.64 -7.20 -12.89
N LYS A 102 -5.37 -7.42 -12.62
CA LYS A 102 -4.48 -8.20 -13.50
C LYS A 102 -3.93 -9.39 -12.76
N THR A 103 -4.15 -10.56 -13.32
CA THR A 103 -3.58 -11.84 -12.89
C THR A 103 -2.64 -12.35 -13.99
N PRO A 104 -1.84 -13.40 -13.74
CA PRO A 104 -1.02 -14.00 -14.80
C PRO A 104 -1.82 -14.56 -15.98
N GLN A 105 -3.10 -14.90 -15.76
CA GLN A 105 -3.96 -15.54 -16.76
C GLN A 105 -4.89 -14.57 -17.48
N GLN A 106 -5.26 -13.46 -16.83
CA GLN A 106 -6.25 -12.53 -17.34
C GLN A 106 -6.13 -11.13 -16.73
N GLU A 107 -6.57 -10.15 -17.50
CA GLU A 107 -6.78 -8.77 -17.12
C GLU A 107 -8.27 -8.47 -17.17
N LEU A 108 -8.83 -7.97 -16.08
CA LEU A 108 -10.23 -7.61 -15.91
C LEU A 108 -10.31 -6.12 -15.62
N GLU A 109 -11.13 -5.41 -16.38
CA GLU A 109 -11.48 -4.03 -16.11
C GLU A 109 -13.00 -3.91 -15.98
N ILE A 110 -13.47 -3.26 -14.93
CA ILE A 110 -14.88 -2.94 -14.72
C ILE A 110 -14.96 -1.45 -14.45
N SER A 111 -15.77 -0.75 -15.24
CA SER A 111 -16.12 0.64 -15.02
C SER A 111 -17.63 0.74 -14.87
N SER A 112 -18.07 1.47 -13.86
CA SER A 112 -19.48 1.71 -13.57
C SER A 112 -19.67 3.20 -13.34
N VAL A 113 -20.56 3.83 -14.09
CA VAL A 113 -21.00 5.20 -13.86
C VAL A 113 -22.43 5.15 -13.33
N HIS A 114 -22.64 5.80 -12.20
CA HIS A 114 -23.96 5.88 -11.61
C HIS A 114 -24.81 6.89 -12.38
N VAL A 115 -25.98 6.45 -12.83
CA VAL A 115 -26.99 7.31 -13.43
C VAL A 115 -28.18 7.34 -12.47
N PRO A 116 -28.46 8.47 -11.79
CA PRO A 116 -29.59 8.57 -10.86
C PRO A 116 -30.90 8.15 -11.54
N ASP A 117 -31.64 7.24 -10.90
CA ASP A 117 -32.90 6.65 -11.40
C ASP A 117 -32.81 5.97 -12.78
N GLY A 118 -31.57 5.70 -13.24
CA GLY A 118 -31.26 5.14 -14.54
C GLY A 118 -30.72 3.72 -14.47
N LYS A 119 -30.40 3.19 -15.66
CA LYS A 119 -29.52 2.02 -15.76
C LYS A 119 -28.08 2.53 -15.61
N PRO A 120 -27.27 1.97 -14.71
CA PRO A 120 -25.87 2.34 -14.64
C PRO A 120 -25.19 2.05 -15.97
N GLU A 121 -24.29 2.92 -16.38
CA GLU A 121 -23.41 2.64 -17.51
C GLU A 121 -22.27 1.77 -17.01
N VAL A 122 -22.44 0.45 -17.17
CA VAL A 122 -21.44 -0.52 -16.78
C VAL A 122 -20.73 -1.04 -18.03
N SER A 123 -19.40 -0.99 -18.00
CA SER A 123 -18.54 -1.66 -18.97
C SER A 123 -17.65 -2.63 -18.23
N ALA A 124 -17.58 -3.87 -18.70
CA ALA A 124 -16.63 -4.85 -18.21
C ALA A 124 -15.86 -5.45 -19.39
N THR A 125 -14.55 -5.55 -19.27
CA THR A 125 -13.69 -6.20 -20.26
C THR A 125 -12.83 -7.27 -19.59
N VAL A 126 -12.63 -8.39 -20.27
CA VAL A 126 -11.67 -9.43 -19.89
C VAL A 126 -10.71 -9.61 -21.05
N ASN A 127 -9.42 -9.37 -20.81
CA ASN A 127 -8.37 -9.32 -21.83
C ASN A 127 -8.77 -8.42 -23.02
N GLY A 128 -9.34 -7.25 -22.72
CA GLY A 128 -9.87 -6.31 -23.72
C GLY A 128 -11.18 -6.73 -24.39
N THR A 129 -11.68 -7.95 -24.16
CA THR A 129 -12.95 -8.43 -24.73
C THR A 129 -14.11 -7.98 -23.88
N LYS A 130 -15.08 -7.27 -24.47
CA LYS A 130 -16.27 -6.78 -23.76
C LYS A 130 -17.15 -7.93 -23.27
N MET A 131 -17.50 -7.88 -21.99
CA MET A 131 -18.33 -8.88 -21.33
C MET A 131 -19.77 -8.37 -21.18
N PRO A 132 -20.77 -9.27 -21.26
CA PRO A 132 -22.15 -8.91 -20.93
C PRO A 132 -22.25 -8.61 -19.43
N VAL A 133 -22.78 -7.45 -19.10
CA VAL A 133 -23.03 -7.01 -17.72
C VAL A 133 -24.53 -7.07 -17.42
N PRO A 134 -24.94 -7.52 -16.21
CA PRO A 134 -26.34 -7.46 -15.81
C PRO A 134 -26.86 -6.03 -15.85
N ALA A 135 -27.99 -5.81 -16.52
CA ALA A 135 -28.67 -4.51 -16.54
C ALA A 135 -29.73 -4.48 -15.44
N GLU A 136 -29.33 -4.14 -14.21
CA GLU A 136 -30.26 -3.86 -13.11
C GLU A 136 -30.39 -2.35 -12.92
N LYS A 137 -31.60 -1.85 -12.64
CA LYS A 137 -31.77 -0.43 -12.29
C LYS A 137 -31.17 -0.21 -10.90
N LEU A 138 -30.30 0.79 -10.78
CA LEU A 138 -29.79 1.21 -9.48
C LEU A 138 -30.72 2.25 -8.87
N PRO A 139 -30.79 2.33 -7.53
CA PRO A 139 -31.57 3.35 -6.85
C PRO A 139 -30.94 4.75 -7.05
N ALA A 140 -31.74 5.82 -6.96
CA ALA A 140 -31.27 7.21 -7.07
C ALA A 140 -30.04 7.48 -6.20
N GLN A 141 -30.10 7.00 -4.95
CA GLN A 141 -29.00 7.01 -4.00
C GLN A 141 -28.56 5.60 -3.66
N ALA A 142 -27.26 5.34 -3.77
CA ALA A 142 -26.69 4.02 -3.52
C ALA A 142 -25.27 4.12 -3.00
N VAL A 143 -25.03 3.57 -1.80
CA VAL A 143 -23.68 3.43 -1.27
C VAL A 143 -22.96 2.31 -2.01
N TYR A 144 -21.72 2.58 -2.43
CA TYR A 144 -20.89 1.55 -3.06
C TYR A 144 -20.31 0.62 -1.98
N LEU A 145 -20.65 -0.65 -2.05
CA LEU A 145 -20.27 -1.65 -1.05
C LEU A 145 -18.89 -2.25 -1.29
N PRO A 146 -18.27 -2.78 -0.22
CA PRO A 146 -16.94 -3.38 -0.31
C PRO A 146 -16.96 -4.66 -1.17
N GLN A 147 -16.44 -4.53 -2.39
CA GLN A 147 -16.05 -5.64 -3.28
C GLN A 147 -14.69 -6.25 -2.89
N GLY A 148 -14.35 -6.21 -1.60
CA GLY A 148 -12.97 -6.39 -1.13
C GLY A 148 -12.03 -5.24 -1.48
N ALA A 149 -12.54 -4.15 -2.08
CA ALA A 149 -11.77 -2.95 -2.39
C ALA A 149 -11.60 -2.05 -1.16
N ALA A 150 -10.35 -1.67 -0.89
CA ALA A 150 -9.98 -0.75 0.19
C ALA A 150 -10.75 0.59 0.11
N THR A 151 -10.97 1.10 -1.10
CA THR A 151 -11.66 2.37 -1.37
C THR A 151 -13.12 2.36 -0.89
N ALA A 152 -13.83 1.26 -1.06
CA ALA A 152 -15.23 1.15 -0.69
C ALA A 152 -15.42 1.04 0.84
N LEU A 153 -14.51 0.35 1.54
CA LEU A 153 -14.51 0.31 3.01
C LEU A 153 -14.28 1.70 3.59
N MET A 154 -13.35 2.44 3.00
CA MET A 154 -13.00 3.78 3.43
C MET A 154 -14.11 4.79 3.15
N ALA A 155 -14.73 4.76 1.97
CA ALA A 155 -15.90 5.60 1.67
C ALA A 155 -17.08 5.33 2.62
N LEU A 156 -17.34 4.05 2.94
CA LEU A 156 -18.36 3.69 3.92
C LEU A 156 -18.00 4.18 5.33
N SER A 157 -16.72 4.08 5.71
CA SER A 157 -16.24 4.66 6.97
C SER A 157 -16.50 6.15 7.05
N ASP A 158 -16.13 6.91 6.02
CA ASP A 158 -16.32 8.36 5.99
C ASP A 158 -17.81 8.73 6.10
N LEU A 159 -18.70 7.98 5.45
CA LEU A 159 -20.15 8.17 5.58
C LEU A 159 -20.60 7.99 7.04
N LEU A 160 -20.11 6.93 7.70
CA LEU A 160 -20.41 6.63 9.10
C LEU A 160 -19.68 7.57 10.08
N ALA A 161 -18.66 8.30 9.62
CA ALA A 161 -17.87 9.17 10.47
C ALA A 161 -18.71 10.27 11.15
N SER A 162 -19.77 10.68 10.46
CA SER A 162 -20.75 11.70 10.90
C SER A 162 -21.88 11.15 11.78
N GLN A 163 -21.92 9.85 12.05
CA GLN A 163 -23.03 9.19 12.73
C GLN A 163 -22.66 8.82 14.18
N ASP A 164 -23.65 8.82 15.06
CA ASP A 164 -23.47 8.39 16.44
C ASP A 164 -23.43 6.86 16.54
N ALA A 165 -22.28 6.31 16.90
CA ALA A 165 -22.10 4.86 17.03
C ALA A 165 -23.02 4.24 18.10
N ALA A 166 -23.53 4.99 19.08
CA ALA A 166 -24.39 4.44 20.13
C ALA A 166 -25.85 4.27 19.70
N SER A 167 -26.34 5.12 18.81
CA SER A 167 -27.77 5.22 18.49
C SER A 167 -28.10 5.08 17.00
N TYR A 168 -27.11 5.11 16.10
CA TYR A 168 -27.33 5.04 14.67
C TYR A 168 -27.90 3.69 14.23
N ALA A 169 -29.00 3.72 13.49
CA ALA A 169 -29.56 2.57 12.81
C ALA A 169 -30.18 3.03 11.48
N ALA A 170 -29.79 2.43 10.37
CA ALA A 170 -30.31 2.79 9.05
C ALA A 170 -30.28 1.61 8.08
N THR A 171 -31.24 1.60 7.16
CA THR A 171 -31.18 0.75 5.97
C THR A 171 -30.82 1.63 4.78
N LEU A 172 -29.66 1.35 4.19
CA LEU A 172 -29.13 2.07 3.04
C LEU A 172 -29.30 1.22 1.79
N ALA A 173 -29.77 1.85 0.73
CA ALA A 173 -29.69 1.27 -0.60
C ALA A 173 -28.22 1.19 -1.00
N ALA A 174 -27.82 0.05 -1.56
CA ALA A 174 -26.42 -0.24 -1.78
C ALA A 174 -26.19 -0.94 -3.12
N THR A 175 -24.95 -0.91 -3.60
CA THR A 175 -24.58 -1.54 -4.87
C THR A 175 -23.15 -1.97 -4.87
N ASN A 176 -22.84 -2.99 -5.66
CA ASN A 176 -21.49 -3.47 -5.89
C ASN A 176 -20.97 -3.03 -7.28
N GLY A 177 -21.67 -2.09 -7.92
CA GLY A 177 -21.41 -1.58 -9.27
C GLY A 177 -22.13 -2.33 -10.38
N MET A 178 -22.69 -3.51 -10.11
CA MET A 178 -23.40 -4.34 -11.08
C MET A 178 -24.82 -4.71 -10.66
N GLN A 179 -25.06 -4.83 -9.35
CA GLN A 179 -26.32 -5.31 -8.80
C GLN A 179 -26.71 -4.48 -7.58
N LYS A 180 -28.03 -4.36 -7.36
CA LYS A 180 -28.55 -3.74 -6.14
C LYS A 180 -28.35 -4.68 -4.95
N LEU A 181 -27.97 -4.12 -3.83
CA LEU A 181 -27.83 -4.78 -2.54
C LEU A 181 -28.60 -3.98 -1.48
N ASP A 182 -28.99 -4.65 -0.41
CA ASP A 182 -29.56 -4.00 0.77
C ASP A 182 -28.52 -4.04 1.90
N LEU A 183 -28.22 -2.88 2.48
CA LEU A 183 -27.29 -2.73 3.59
C LEU A 183 -28.05 -2.21 4.81
N ALA A 184 -28.13 -3.00 5.87
CA ALA A 184 -28.51 -2.50 7.18
C ALA A 184 -27.25 -2.15 7.99
N VAL A 185 -27.25 -0.98 8.61
CA VAL A 185 -26.19 -0.50 9.49
C VAL A 185 -26.75 -0.29 10.89
N ARG A 186 -26.04 -0.80 11.90
CA ARG A 186 -26.38 -0.62 13.31
C ARG A 186 -25.14 -0.21 14.10
N GLY A 187 -25.23 0.90 14.82
CA GLY A 187 -24.22 1.33 15.77
C GLY A 187 -24.13 0.36 16.96
N LEU A 188 -22.90 0.03 17.36
CA LEU A 188 -22.61 -0.86 18.49
C LEU A 188 -22.02 -0.11 19.70
N GLY A 189 -21.88 1.21 19.59
CA GLY A 189 -21.29 2.08 20.61
C GLY A 189 -19.76 2.12 20.56
N VAL A 190 -19.20 2.53 21.69
CA VAL A 190 -17.76 2.61 21.94
C VAL A 190 -17.26 1.38 22.67
N GLY A 191 -16.02 1.00 22.43
CA GLY A 191 -15.38 -0.13 23.07
C GLY A 191 -13.87 -0.07 22.87
N THR A 192 -13.20 -1.18 23.13
CA THR A 192 -11.73 -1.27 23.06
C THR A 192 -11.36 -2.53 22.29
N LEU A 193 -10.39 -2.43 21.40
CA LEU A 193 -9.84 -3.55 20.65
C LEU A 193 -8.34 -3.69 20.87
N ALA A 194 -7.88 -4.93 21.00
CA ALA A 194 -6.46 -5.21 21.11
C ALA A 194 -5.78 -5.14 19.73
N GLN A 195 -4.77 -4.29 19.59
CA GLN A 195 -3.93 -4.18 18.41
C GLN A 195 -2.46 -4.17 18.84
N LYS A 196 -1.66 -5.15 18.39
CA LYS A 196 -0.22 -5.26 18.73
C LYS A 196 0.07 -5.25 20.24
N GLY A 197 -0.83 -5.77 21.07
CA GLY A 197 -0.68 -5.79 22.53
C GLY A 197 -1.04 -4.47 23.24
N ALA A 198 -1.49 -3.45 22.49
CA ALA A 198 -2.08 -2.26 23.03
C ALA A 198 -3.60 -2.31 22.92
N GLU A 199 -4.28 -1.76 23.91
CA GLU A 199 -5.72 -1.52 23.88
C GLU A 199 -6.01 -0.20 23.17
N VAL A 200 -6.78 -0.26 22.09
CA VAL A 200 -7.13 0.90 21.25
C VAL A 200 -8.61 1.18 21.42
N PRO A 201 -8.99 2.40 21.85
CA PRO A 201 -10.40 2.78 21.89
C PRO A 201 -10.95 2.86 20.47
N VAL A 202 -12.12 2.28 20.26
CA VAL A 202 -12.81 2.26 18.98
C VAL A 202 -14.29 2.55 19.16
N ARG A 203 -14.93 3.01 18.09
CA ARG A 203 -16.38 3.01 17.92
C ARG A 203 -16.75 2.11 16.77
N SER A 204 -17.84 1.37 16.90
CA SER A 204 -18.11 0.23 16.02
C SER A 204 -19.50 0.28 15.41
N PHE A 205 -19.60 -0.22 14.17
CA PHE A 205 -20.84 -0.34 13.43
C PHE A 205 -20.93 -1.75 12.84
N GLU A 206 -22.06 -2.41 13.03
CA GLU A 206 -22.41 -3.65 12.37
C GLU A 206 -23.03 -3.35 11.01
N LEU A 207 -22.59 -4.09 10.00
CA LEU A 207 -23.04 -4.03 8.62
C LEU A 207 -23.66 -5.38 8.28
N THR A 208 -24.95 -5.39 7.96
CA THR A 208 -25.65 -6.57 7.46
C THR A 208 -25.99 -6.37 6.00
N VAL A 209 -25.32 -7.12 5.11
CA VAL A 209 -25.56 -7.08 3.67
C VAL A 209 -26.47 -8.25 3.28
N THR A 210 -27.57 -7.94 2.62
CA THR A 210 -28.52 -8.92 2.09
C THR A 210 -28.73 -8.77 0.59
N HIS A 211 -28.96 -9.89 -0.07
CA HIS A 211 -29.27 -9.95 -1.49
C HIS A 211 -29.99 -11.26 -1.82
N LYS A 212 -30.86 -11.25 -2.83
CA LYS A 212 -31.65 -12.43 -3.27
C LYS A 212 -30.80 -13.65 -3.65
N ASP A 213 -29.58 -13.42 -4.13
CA ASP A 213 -28.66 -14.50 -4.54
C ASP A 213 -27.77 -15.00 -3.39
N LEU A 214 -27.82 -14.35 -2.21
CA LEU A 214 -27.11 -14.80 -1.02
C LEU A 214 -27.96 -15.79 -0.22
N LYS A 215 -27.38 -16.94 0.13
CA LYS A 215 -28.05 -17.96 0.95
C LYS A 215 -28.31 -17.48 2.38
N GLN A 216 -27.47 -16.59 2.88
CA GLN A 216 -27.56 -16.00 4.21
C GLN A 216 -27.00 -14.56 4.18
N PRO A 217 -27.46 -13.67 5.07
CA PRO A 217 -26.89 -12.34 5.22
C PRO A 217 -25.39 -12.41 5.54
N ILE A 218 -24.64 -11.43 5.04
CA ILE A 218 -23.24 -11.26 5.40
C ILE A 218 -23.19 -10.20 6.49
N VAL A 219 -22.64 -10.55 7.65
CA VAL A 219 -22.48 -9.63 8.77
C VAL A 219 -21.01 -9.29 8.95
N LEU A 220 -20.68 -8.02 8.89
CA LEU A 220 -19.34 -7.47 9.11
C LEU A 220 -19.43 -6.39 10.18
N LYS A 221 -18.32 -6.06 10.85
CA LYS A 221 -18.27 -4.84 11.65
C LYS A 221 -17.19 -3.92 11.12
N ILE A 222 -17.48 -2.63 11.00
CA ILE A 222 -16.47 -1.60 10.81
C ILE A 222 -16.16 -0.99 12.18
N HIS A 223 -14.87 -0.85 12.45
CA HIS A 223 -14.35 -0.15 13.61
C HIS A 223 -13.68 1.13 13.13
N GLN A 224 -13.89 2.19 13.90
CA GLN A 224 -13.27 3.49 13.72
C GLN A 224 -12.57 3.89 15.01
N HIS A 225 -11.55 4.72 14.90
CA HIS A 225 -11.06 5.48 16.03
C HIS A 225 -12.14 6.46 16.52
N PRO A 226 -12.02 7.03 17.74
CA PRO A 226 -13.01 7.95 18.28
C PRO A 226 -13.25 9.19 17.41
N ASP A 227 -12.24 9.62 16.64
CA ASP A 227 -12.31 10.73 15.68
C ASP A 227 -13.04 10.38 14.36
N GLY A 228 -13.46 9.12 14.19
CA GLY A 228 -14.14 8.64 12.99
C GLY A 228 -13.23 8.14 11.89
N SER A 229 -11.91 8.23 12.04
CA SER A 229 -10.96 7.63 11.11
C SER A 229 -11.06 6.10 11.15
N PHE A 230 -10.82 5.46 10.01
CA PHE A 230 -10.99 4.01 9.88
C PHE A 230 -9.94 3.24 10.69
N PHE A 231 -10.38 2.32 11.55
CA PHE A 231 -9.50 1.41 12.29
C PHE A 231 -9.39 0.04 11.61
N GLY A 232 -10.51 -0.58 11.25
CA GLY A 232 -10.50 -1.95 10.77
C GLY A 232 -11.88 -2.52 10.46
N VAL A 233 -11.90 -3.73 9.90
CA VAL A 233 -13.12 -4.51 9.67
C VAL A 233 -13.04 -5.87 10.39
N GLU A 234 -14.07 -6.24 11.13
CA GLU A 234 -14.24 -7.57 11.73
C GLU A 234 -15.11 -8.44 10.83
N THR A 235 -14.62 -9.65 10.50
CA THR A 235 -15.35 -10.64 9.71
C THR A 235 -16.38 -11.38 10.57
N PRO A 236 -17.36 -12.12 9.99
CA PRO A 236 -18.34 -12.87 10.77
C PRO A 236 -17.71 -13.93 11.70
N GLN A 237 -16.46 -14.33 11.43
CA GLN A 237 -15.70 -15.27 12.24
C GLN A 237 -14.97 -14.60 13.41
N GLY A 238 -15.23 -13.32 13.68
CA GLY A 238 -14.58 -12.53 14.74
C GLY A 238 -13.15 -12.11 14.41
N ARG A 239 -12.73 -12.18 13.15
CA ARG A 239 -11.36 -11.83 12.74
C ARG A 239 -11.28 -10.36 12.36
N ILE A 240 -10.35 -9.62 12.96
CA ILE A 240 -10.16 -8.19 12.71
C ILE A 240 -9.05 -7.98 11.68
N LEU A 241 -9.38 -7.27 10.60
CA LEU A 241 -8.46 -6.73 9.60
C LEU A 241 -8.32 -5.23 9.89
N SER A 242 -7.33 -4.84 10.69
CA SER A 242 -7.07 -3.44 11.04
C SER A 242 -6.05 -2.80 10.11
N THR A 243 -6.07 -1.46 10.02
CA THR A 243 -4.97 -0.69 9.42
C THR A 243 -3.68 -0.97 10.19
N THR A 244 -2.54 -0.76 9.53
CA THR A 244 -1.23 -0.90 10.18
C THR A 244 -0.93 0.25 11.17
N GLY A 245 -1.81 1.25 11.28
CA GLY A 245 -1.67 2.40 12.16
C GLY A 245 -1.81 2.06 13.64
N ALA A 246 -0.78 2.39 14.42
CA ALA A 246 -0.86 2.44 15.87
C ALA A 246 -1.80 3.57 16.31
N ALA A 247 -2.45 3.40 17.46
CA ALA A 247 -2.99 4.51 18.23
C ALA A 247 -1.96 5.65 18.34
N PRO A 248 -2.39 6.93 18.43
CA PRO A 248 -1.48 8.05 18.57
C PRO A 248 -0.71 7.92 19.89
N SER A 249 0.48 7.34 19.86
CA SER A 249 1.39 7.33 20.99
C SER A 249 2.36 8.49 20.82
N GLY A 250 2.53 9.22 21.91
CA GLY A 250 3.17 10.52 21.95
C GLY A 250 4.59 10.53 21.40
N ALA A 251 5.03 11.75 21.09
CA ALA A 251 6.39 12.11 20.74
C ALA A 251 7.43 11.29 21.52
N GLY A 252 8.04 10.32 20.83
CA GLY A 252 9.31 9.75 21.23
C GLY A 252 10.41 10.72 20.82
N ALA A 253 11.06 11.33 21.81
CA ALA A 253 12.25 12.13 21.59
C ALA A 253 13.37 11.29 20.94
N GLY A 254 14.04 11.81 19.90
CA GLY A 254 15.49 11.60 19.75
C GLY A 254 16.12 11.14 18.43
N ALA A 255 15.45 11.03 17.28
CA ALA A 255 16.15 10.83 16.00
C ALA A 255 16.42 12.18 15.31
N GLY A 256 17.69 12.48 15.00
CA GLY A 256 18.09 13.68 14.30
C GLY A 256 18.08 13.45 12.79
N SER A 257 17.21 14.16 12.05
CA SER A 257 17.27 14.28 10.60
C SER A 257 17.94 15.59 10.21
N ALA A 258 18.93 15.53 9.32
CA ALA A 258 19.67 16.70 8.84
C ALA A 258 19.70 16.69 7.31
N GLU A 259 19.41 17.86 6.71
CA GLU A 259 19.66 18.09 5.30
C GLU A 259 21.17 18.18 5.06
N MET A 260 21.64 17.55 3.99
CA MET A 260 23.03 17.61 3.55
C MET A 260 23.11 17.55 2.03
N THR A 261 24.30 17.79 1.50
CA THR A 261 24.58 17.69 0.07
C THR A 261 25.51 16.51 -0.17
N VAL A 262 25.13 15.64 -1.11
CA VAL A 262 26.00 14.59 -1.63
C VAL A 262 26.62 15.12 -2.92
N ALA A 263 27.95 15.30 -2.91
CA ALA A 263 28.70 15.62 -4.10
C ALA A 263 28.98 14.32 -4.88
N GLY A 264 28.50 14.25 -6.12
CA GLY A 264 28.77 13.13 -7.03
C GLY A 264 29.02 13.65 -8.44
N ASP A 265 29.99 13.10 -9.17
CA ASP A 265 30.25 13.29 -10.61
C ASP A 265 29.68 14.58 -11.27
N GLY A 266 30.13 15.76 -10.82
CA GLY A 266 29.74 17.07 -11.35
C GLY A 266 28.35 17.61 -10.94
N VAL A 267 27.63 16.90 -10.08
CA VAL A 267 26.32 17.26 -9.52
C VAL A 267 26.32 17.30 -7.98
N ALA A 268 25.48 18.18 -7.44
CA ALA A 268 25.22 18.28 -6.01
C ALA A 268 23.80 17.80 -5.74
N LEU A 269 23.65 16.67 -5.07
CA LEU A 269 22.35 16.06 -4.76
C LEU A 269 21.91 16.46 -3.36
N ALA A 270 20.70 17.00 -3.24
CA ALA A 270 20.09 17.26 -1.94
C ALA A 270 19.77 15.93 -1.25
N ALA A 271 20.13 15.78 0.02
CA ALA A 271 20.00 14.53 0.75
C ALA A 271 19.56 14.75 2.20
N VAL A 272 18.89 13.75 2.76
CA VAL A 272 18.52 13.71 4.17
C VAL A 272 19.26 12.57 4.84
N LEU A 273 20.09 12.91 5.81
CA LEU A 273 20.70 11.97 6.73
C LEU A 273 19.78 11.83 7.94
N THR A 274 19.35 10.61 8.25
CA THR A 274 18.63 10.29 9.49
C THR A 274 19.54 9.40 10.34
N VAL A 275 19.92 9.90 11.51
CA VAL A 275 20.78 9.18 12.45
C VAL A 275 19.95 8.69 13.64
N PRO A 276 20.09 7.42 14.05
CA PRO A 276 19.42 6.92 15.25
C PRO A 276 19.91 7.68 16.50
N PRO A 277 19.09 7.75 17.57
CA PRO A 277 19.58 8.22 18.86
C PRO A 277 20.82 7.43 19.30
N PRO A 278 21.75 8.03 20.06
CA PRO A 278 22.89 7.32 20.62
C PRO A 278 22.42 6.08 21.38
N GLY A 279 23.03 4.93 21.10
CA GLY A 279 22.77 3.70 21.84
C GLY A 279 23.25 3.78 23.29
N LYS A 280 22.97 2.74 24.08
CA LYS A 280 23.45 2.63 25.48
C LYS A 280 24.97 2.73 25.60
N ASP A 281 25.69 2.31 24.56
CA ASP A 281 27.13 2.48 24.43
C ASP A 281 27.42 3.49 23.30
N PRO A 282 27.89 4.70 23.61
CA PRO A 282 28.25 5.73 22.63
C PRO A 282 29.40 5.33 21.69
N ALA A 283 30.20 4.31 22.04
CA ALA A 283 31.28 3.81 21.20
C ALA A 283 30.77 2.95 20.02
N VAL A 284 29.54 2.43 20.11
CA VAL A 284 28.95 1.60 19.06
C VAL A 284 28.35 2.49 17.97
N LYS A 285 29.02 2.51 16.82
CA LYS A 285 28.53 3.19 15.61
C LYS A 285 27.43 2.37 14.92
N ALA A 286 26.42 3.06 14.38
CA ALA A 286 25.28 2.46 13.71
C ALA A 286 25.66 1.87 12.34
N ALA A 287 24.99 0.78 11.95
CA ALA A 287 24.99 0.37 10.55
C ALA A 287 24.27 1.42 9.70
N GLY A 288 24.62 1.52 8.41
CA GLY A 288 24.06 2.51 7.49
C GLY A 288 23.36 1.87 6.30
N VAL A 289 22.24 2.43 5.87
CA VAL A 289 21.54 2.03 4.63
C VAL A 289 21.32 3.25 3.74
N VAL A 290 21.81 3.19 2.51
CA VAL A 290 21.42 4.17 1.47
C VAL A 290 20.12 3.71 0.84
N LEU A 291 19.10 4.55 0.86
CA LEU A 291 17.82 4.30 0.23
C LEU A 291 17.85 4.91 -1.19
N VAL A 292 17.92 4.04 -2.20
CA VAL A 292 18.13 4.45 -3.59
C VAL A 292 16.81 4.46 -4.34
N ALA A 293 16.37 5.65 -4.74
CA ALA A 293 15.21 5.80 -5.61
C ALA A 293 15.53 5.34 -7.04
N GLY A 294 14.68 4.48 -7.59
CA GLY A 294 14.73 4.05 -8.99
C GLY A 294 14.18 5.12 -9.94
N PRO A 295 14.39 4.96 -11.26
CA PRO A 295 14.07 5.99 -12.26
C PRO A 295 12.57 6.28 -12.38
N ALA A 296 11.71 5.31 -12.01
CA ALA A 296 10.26 5.45 -12.02
C ALA A 296 9.69 6.01 -10.71
N GLN A 297 10.54 6.32 -9.72
CA GLN A 297 10.11 6.79 -8.39
C GLN A 297 10.18 8.32 -8.30
N ASN A 298 9.18 8.93 -7.66
CA ASN A 298 9.09 10.37 -7.53
C ASN A 298 10.00 10.88 -6.39
N GLY A 299 11.14 11.45 -6.76
CA GLY A 299 12.08 12.12 -5.85
C GLY A 299 12.73 11.19 -4.82
N ARG A 300 13.40 11.80 -3.84
CA ARG A 300 14.13 11.10 -2.76
C ARG A 300 13.29 10.19 -1.89
N ASP A 301 11.97 10.39 -1.89
CA ASP A 301 11.02 9.71 -1.01
C ASP A 301 10.19 8.62 -1.67
N ALA A 302 10.35 8.46 -2.98
CA ALA A 302 9.47 7.63 -3.80
C ALA A 302 7.99 7.93 -3.49
N GLU A 303 7.64 9.22 -3.48
CA GLU A 303 6.31 9.64 -3.08
C GLU A 303 5.26 9.13 -4.07
N SER A 304 4.30 8.38 -3.57
CA SER A 304 3.18 7.88 -4.35
C SER A 304 1.89 8.11 -3.58
N ALA A 305 0.98 8.87 -4.19
CA ALA A 305 -0.32 9.20 -3.60
C ALA A 305 -0.22 9.76 -2.17
N GLY A 306 0.74 10.67 -1.93
CA GLY A 306 0.96 11.31 -0.63
C GLY A 306 1.73 10.47 0.40
N PHE A 307 2.08 9.22 0.06
CA PHE A 307 2.89 8.37 0.93
C PHE A 307 4.37 8.45 0.52
N ARG A 308 5.21 8.92 1.45
CA ARG A 308 6.66 9.07 1.30
C ARG A 308 7.38 7.81 1.82
N PHE A 309 7.46 6.79 0.97
CA PHE A 309 7.92 5.45 1.35
C PHE A 309 9.32 5.44 1.99
N TYR A 310 10.30 6.09 1.37
CA TYR A 310 11.67 6.07 1.91
C TYR A 310 11.80 6.91 3.18
N GLU A 311 11.06 8.00 3.32
CA GLU A 311 11.03 8.79 4.56
C GLU A 311 10.50 7.97 5.73
N HIS A 312 9.42 7.23 5.51
CA HIS A 312 8.86 6.34 6.52
C HIS A 312 9.85 5.22 6.87
N LEU A 313 10.46 4.59 5.86
CA LEU A 313 11.47 3.55 6.08
C LEU A 313 12.69 4.07 6.84
N ALA A 314 13.15 5.30 6.55
CA ALA A 314 14.25 5.94 7.25
C ALA A 314 13.94 6.13 8.74
N THR A 315 12.71 6.52 9.07
CA THR A 315 12.26 6.70 10.45
C THR A 315 12.25 5.38 11.22
N GLU A 316 11.70 4.31 10.63
CA GLU A 316 11.67 2.98 11.25
C GLU A 316 13.07 2.37 11.40
N LEU A 317 13.95 2.55 10.41
CA LEU A 317 15.34 2.10 10.49
C LEU A 317 16.09 2.85 11.59
N ALA A 318 15.87 4.15 11.75
CA ALA A 318 16.48 4.93 12.83
C ALA A 318 15.97 4.47 14.22
N ALA A 319 14.68 4.16 14.35
CA ALA A 319 14.14 3.56 15.59
C ALA A 319 14.78 2.19 15.90
N ALA A 320 15.20 1.44 14.87
CA ALA A 320 15.93 0.19 14.99
C ALA A 320 17.45 0.33 15.16
N GLY A 321 17.98 1.56 15.29
CA GLY A 321 19.42 1.79 15.48
C GLY A 321 20.25 1.79 14.18
N ILE A 322 19.60 2.00 13.03
CA ILE A 322 20.23 2.01 11.71
C ILE A 322 20.16 3.42 11.13
N ALA A 323 21.31 3.96 10.71
CA ALA A 323 21.37 5.25 10.02
C ALA A 323 20.94 5.10 8.55
N THR A 324 20.32 6.13 8.00
CA THR A 324 19.90 6.12 6.60
C THR A 324 20.26 7.41 5.88
N LEU A 325 20.58 7.28 4.59
CA LEU A 325 20.72 8.42 3.68
C LEU A 325 19.75 8.27 2.51
N ARG A 326 18.91 9.29 2.32
CA ARG A 326 18.04 9.48 1.14
C ARG A 326 18.54 10.66 0.35
N TYR A 327 18.42 10.65 -0.98
CA TYR A 327 18.88 11.75 -1.83
C TYR A 327 17.98 11.96 -3.04
N GLU A 328 17.90 13.21 -3.51
CA GLU A 328 17.17 13.54 -4.73
C GLU A 328 17.86 12.94 -5.94
N PRO A 329 17.12 12.22 -6.81
CA PRO A 329 17.67 11.77 -8.08
C PRO A 329 18.20 12.95 -8.90
N ARG A 330 19.33 12.75 -9.60
CA ARG A 330 19.84 13.79 -10.49
C ARG A 330 18.82 14.12 -11.58
N PRO A 331 18.67 15.40 -11.98
CA PRO A 331 17.77 15.76 -13.07
C PRO A 331 18.29 15.19 -14.40
N PRO A 332 17.39 14.79 -15.32
CA PRO A 332 17.79 14.33 -16.65
C PRO A 332 18.43 15.48 -17.46
N ALA A 333 19.59 15.23 -18.06
CA ALA A 333 20.29 16.19 -18.92
C ALA A 333 19.70 16.26 -20.34
N GLY A 334 18.38 16.52 -20.45
CA GLY A 334 17.67 16.63 -21.74
C GLY A 334 17.35 15.31 -22.44
N GLY A 335 17.46 14.17 -21.75
CA GLY A 335 17.17 12.82 -22.24
C GLY A 335 16.90 11.83 -21.10
N ALA A 336 16.78 10.53 -21.40
CA ALA A 336 16.61 9.50 -20.36
C ALA A 336 17.85 9.44 -19.44
N LEU A 337 17.62 9.25 -18.13
CA LEU A 337 18.70 9.15 -17.15
C LEU A 337 19.49 7.85 -17.36
N ALA A 338 20.81 7.97 -17.55
CA ALA A 338 21.69 6.82 -17.73
C ALA A 338 21.82 6.01 -16.43
N LEU A 339 21.78 4.68 -16.52
CA LEU A 339 21.83 3.79 -15.35
C LEU A 339 23.18 3.93 -14.61
N GLU A 340 24.25 4.15 -15.38
CA GLU A 340 25.62 4.33 -14.92
C GLU A 340 25.74 5.57 -14.03
N ASP A 341 25.04 6.66 -14.39
CA ASP A 341 25.03 7.90 -13.62
C ASP A 341 24.30 7.70 -12.29
N MET A 342 23.17 6.99 -12.30
CA MET A 342 22.45 6.65 -11.07
C MET A 342 23.29 5.75 -10.15
N ALA A 343 24.09 4.84 -10.73
CA ALA A 343 25.01 4.00 -9.97
C ALA A 343 26.12 4.82 -9.31
N ARG A 344 26.66 5.83 -10.01
CA ARG A 344 27.64 6.78 -9.43
C ARG A 344 27.02 7.62 -8.31
N ASP A 345 25.79 8.09 -8.48
CA ASP A 345 25.06 8.83 -7.43
C ASP A 345 24.86 7.96 -6.18
N ALA A 346 24.45 6.71 -6.35
CA ALA A 346 24.30 5.76 -5.25
C ALA A 346 25.63 5.46 -4.55
N ALA A 347 26.72 5.35 -5.30
CA ALA A 347 28.06 5.16 -4.73
C ALA A 347 28.54 6.41 -3.96
N ALA A 348 28.28 7.62 -4.49
CA ALA A 348 28.55 8.88 -3.80
C ALA A 348 27.72 9.02 -2.51
N ALA A 349 26.45 8.60 -2.53
CA ALA A 349 25.61 8.57 -1.35
C ALA A 349 26.13 7.57 -0.29
N ALA A 350 26.60 6.38 -0.69
CA ALA A 350 27.23 5.43 0.23
C ALA A 350 28.52 6.00 0.85
N ALA A 351 29.30 6.72 0.05
CA ALA A 351 30.48 7.42 0.50
C ALA A 351 30.15 8.54 1.50
N ALA A 352 29.09 9.31 1.28
CA ALA A 352 28.63 10.35 2.20
C ALA A 352 28.12 9.75 3.51
N LEU A 353 27.29 8.71 3.44
CA LEU A 353 26.76 8.02 4.62
C LEU A 353 27.87 7.41 5.48
N GLY A 354 28.87 6.77 4.88
CA GLY A 354 30.02 6.22 5.62
C GLY A 354 30.93 7.28 6.25
N ALA A 355 30.83 8.55 5.84
CA ALA A 355 31.57 9.66 6.44
C ALA A 355 30.78 10.36 7.57
N ALA A 356 29.49 10.06 7.73
CA ALA A 356 28.65 10.68 8.73
C ALA A 356 29.05 10.29 10.16
N ALA A 357 28.97 11.25 11.07
CA ALA A 357 29.22 11.01 12.49
C ALA A 357 28.24 9.96 13.04
N GLY A 358 28.74 9.02 13.85
CA GLY A 358 27.93 7.95 14.43
C GLY A 358 27.63 6.77 13.50
N VAL A 359 28.07 6.80 12.23
CA VAL A 359 27.89 5.70 11.27
C VAL A 359 29.17 4.88 11.14
N ASP A 360 29.03 3.56 11.09
CA ASP A 360 30.11 2.61 10.86
C ASP A 360 30.35 2.45 9.34
N PRO A 361 31.46 2.98 8.78
CA PRO A 361 31.75 2.85 7.35
C PRO A 361 31.95 1.40 6.90
N ALA A 362 32.23 0.48 7.83
CA ALA A 362 32.34 -0.94 7.55
C ALA A 362 30.99 -1.65 7.55
N LYS A 363 29.85 -0.97 7.74
CA LYS A 363 28.50 -1.56 7.78
C LYS A 363 27.50 -0.80 6.94
N ILE A 364 27.90 -0.41 5.72
CA ILE A 364 27.03 0.28 4.77
C ILE A 364 26.35 -0.73 3.84
N LEU A 365 25.03 -0.62 3.67
CA LEU A 365 24.24 -1.38 2.70
C LEU A 365 23.56 -0.44 1.71
N LEU A 366 23.19 -0.96 0.54
CA LEU A 366 22.30 -0.27 -0.40
C LEU A 366 20.94 -0.97 -0.41
N LEU A 367 19.87 -0.20 -0.30
CA LEU A 367 18.50 -0.68 -0.51
C LEU A 367 17.94 -0.06 -1.78
N VAL A 368 17.44 -0.91 -2.67
CA VAL A 368 16.88 -0.47 -3.94
C VAL A 368 15.57 -1.20 -4.23
N GLN A 369 14.59 -0.47 -4.79
CA GLN A 369 13.27 -1.00 -5.13
C GLN A 369 13.04 -1.07 -6.65
N GLY A 370 12.33 -2.11 -7.08
CA GLY A 370 11.81 -2.26 -8.44
C GLY A 370 12.90 -2.31 -9.51
N GLU A 371 12.74 -1.49 -10.55
CA GLU A 371 13.68 -1.36 -11.67
C GLU A 371 15.05 -0.82 -11.25
N GLY A 372 15.14 -0.13 -10.11
CA GLY A 372 16.42 0.31 -9.55
C GLY A 372 17.34 -0.86 -9.18
N GLY A 373 16.81 -2.08 -9.00
CA GLY A 373 17.64 -3.26 -8.74
C GLY A 373 18.67 -3.57 -9.84
N MET A 374 18.55 -2.96 -11.03
CA MET A 374 19.55 -3.06 -12.10
C MET A 374 20.84 -2.28 -11.80
N LEU A 375 20.76 -1.12 -11.11
CA LEU A 375 21.94 -0.29 -10.77
C LEU A 375 22.68 -0.80 -9.53
N ALA A 376 22.02 -1.58 -8.67
CA ALA A 376 22.56 -1.97 -7.36
C ALA A 376 23.91 -2.69 -7.45
N GLY A 377 24.08 -3.55 -8.47
CA GLY A 377 25.34 -4.26 -8.70
C GLY A 377 26.46 -3.35 -9.17
N GLU A 378 26.16 -2.40 -10.05
CA GLU A 378 27.12 -1.42 -10.55
C GLU A 378 27.55 -0.45 -9.46
N ALA A 379 26.61 0.08 -8.68
CA ALA A 379 26.91 0.93 -7.53
C ALA A 379 27.81 0.21 -6.50
N ALA A 380 27.54 -1.07 -6.22
CA ALA A 380 28.40 -1.87 -5.34
C ALA A 380 29.82 -2.03 -5.89
N ALA A 381 29.95 -2.25 -7.20
CA ALA A 381 31.25 -2.36 -7.86
C ALA A 381 32.03 -1.03 -7.80
N LEU A 382 31.38 0.10 -8.04
CA LEU A 382 31.98 1.44 -7.91
C LEU A 382 32.46 1.70 -6.47
N CYS A 383 31.64 1.37 -5.47
CA CYS A 383 32.04 1.45 -4.06
C CYS A 383 33.29 0.60 -3.76
N ALA A 384 33.35 -0.62 -4.30
CA ALA A 384 34.50 -1.50 -4.11
C ALA A 384 35.78 -0.96 -4.80
N GLN A 385 35.65 -0.43 -6.02
CA GLN A 385 36.77 0.20 -6.75
C GLN A 385 37.31 1.42 -6.02
N ALA A 386 36.45 2.19 -5.36
CA ALA A 386 36.83 3.32 -4.51
C ALA A 386 37.42 2.91 -3.15
N GLY A 387 37.66 1.61 -2.90
CA GLY A 387 38.20 1.10 -1.64
C GLY A 387 37.22 1.11 -0.47
N ARG A 388 35.92 1.27 -0.74
CA ARG A 388 34.85 1.42 0.26
C ARG A 388 33.67 0.48 -0.03
N PRO A 389 33.90 -0.84 -0.07
CA PRO A 389 32.86 -1.80 -0.46
C PRO A 389 31.67 -1.77 0.51
N VAL A 390 30.47 -1.75 -0.05
CA VAL A 390 29.23 -1.96 0.72
C VAL A 390 29.16 -3.41 1.20
N LYS A 391 28.58 -3.64 2.38
CA LYS A 391 28.44 -4.96 3.00
C LYS A 391 27.29 -5.79 2.47
N GLY A 392 26.32 -5.17 1.80
CA GLY A 392 25.22 -5.90 1.22
C GLY A 392 24.30 -5.05 0.37
N LEU A 393 23.48 -5.75 -0.42
CA LEU A 393 22.43 -5.18 -1.25
C LEU A 393 21.09 -5.74 -0.78
N ILE A 394 20.12 -4.86 -0.57
CA ILE A 394 18.73 -5.18 -0.26
C ILE A 394 17.89 -4.84 -1.50
N LEU A 395 17.34 -5.86 -2.16
CA LEU A 395 16.58 -5.70 -3.40
C LEU A 395 15.09 -5.99 -3.15
N VAL A 396 14.26 -4.96 -3.25
CA VAL A 396 12.81 -5.07 -3.00
C VAL A 396 12.05 -5.09 -4.34
N GLY A 397 11.35 -6.19 -4.64
CA GLY A 397 10.46 -6.26 -5.81
C GLY A 397 11.15 -6.30 -7.17
N ARG A 398 12.31 -6.96 -7.29
CA ARG A 398 13.04 -7.09 -8.56
C ARG A 398 12.18 -7.80 -9.63
N PRO A 399 11.93 -7.21 -10.82
CA PRO A 399 11.36 -7.97 -11.92
C PRO A 399 12.28 -9.14 -12.25
N ARG A 400 11.72 -10.34 -12.40
CA ARG A 400 12.50 -11.50 -12.83
C ARG A 400 13.01 -11.23 -14.24
N ALA A 401 14.31 -11.45 -14.48
CA ALA A 401 14.95 -11.33 -15.79
C ALA A 401 14.43 -12.33 -16.86
N ARG A 402 13.36 -13.08 -16.58
CA ARG A 402 12.82 -14.12 -17.48
C ARG A 402 11.83 -13.57 -18.52
N ASP A 403 11.41 -12.31 -18.38
CA ASP A 403 10.33 -11.74 -19.19
C ASP A 403 10.83 -10.78 -20.30
N ALA A 404 12.15 -10.66 -20.48
CA ALA A 404 12.73 -9.99 -21.64
C ALA A 404 13.09 -11.03 -22.73
N PRO A 405 12.50 -10.96 -23.94
CA PRO A 405 12.92 -11.81 -25.05
C PRO A 405 14.38 -11.50 -25.38
N GLY A 406 15.29 -12.45 -25.13
CA GLY A 406 16.71 -12.34 -25.50
C GLY A 406 17.71 -12.14 -24.37
N ALA A 407 17.29 -12.03 -23.10
CA ALA A 407 18.24 -11.94 -21.98
C ALA A 407 18.95 -13.28 -21.76
N ARG A 408 20.27 -13.34 -22.04
CA ARG A 408 21.08 -14.49 -21.65
C ARG A 408 21.25 -14.50 -20.12
N PRO A 409 21.09 -15.64 -19.44
CA PRO A 409 21.38 -15.74 -18.03
C PRO A 409 22.87 -15.47 -17.79
N TRP A 410 23.16 -14.66 -16.77
CA TRP A 410 24.51 -14.48 -16.25
C TRP A 410 25.08 -15.85 -15.85
N PRO A 411 26.33 -16.20 -16.24
CA PRO A 411 26.89 -17.49 -15.89
C PRO A 411 27.01 -17.58 -14.37
N ALA A 412 26.27 -18.53 -13.80
CA ALA A 412 26.42 -18.92 -12.41
C ALA A 412 27.80 -19.54 -12.26
N THR A 413 28.79 -18.74 -11.84
CA THR A 413 30.03 -19.30 -11.31
C THR A 413 29.66 -20.08 -10.05
N ARG A 414 29.86 -21.40 -10.14
CA ARG A 414 29.85 -22.33 -9.02
C ARG A 414 30.95 -21.90 -8.06
N ASP A 415 30.62 -21.07 -7.09
CA ASP A 415 31.29 -21.02 -5.79
C ASP A 415 30.40 -20.22 -4.83
N ARG A 416 29.62 -20.96 -4.03
CA ARG A 416 28.85 -20.41 -2.92
C ARG A 416 29.68 -20.56 -1.64
N PRO A 417 29.90 -19.50 -0.85
CA PRO A 417 30.02 -19.64 0.59
C PRO A 417 28.61 -19.63 1.19
N CYS A 418 28.30 -20.67 1.96
CA CYS A 418 27.07 -20.88 2.67
C CYS A 418 26.72 -19.71 3.60
N TRP A 419 25.57 -19.08 3.37
CA TRP A 419 24.94 -18.16 4.32
C TRP A 419 24.35 -18.93 5.49
N ARG A 420 25.15 -19.15 6.54
CA ARG A 420 24.65 -19.40 7.91
C ARG A 420 25.63 -18.81 8.92
N ARG A 421 25.21 -17.69 9.54
CA ARG A 421 25.58 -17.13 10.86
C ARG A 421 25.90 -15.64 10.77
N ALA A 422 24.94 -14.83 11.18
CA ALA A 422 25.18 -13.51 11.76
C ALA A 422 24.01 -13.20 12.73
N CYS A 423 24.00 -13.94 13.83
CA CYS A 423 23.34 -13.58 15.09
C CYS A 423 24.27 -14.12 16.19
N ARG A 424 25.32 -13.35 16.47
CA ARG A 424 25.97 -13.22 17.76
C ARG A 424 26.51 -11.81 17.86
#